data_AF-A0A1B6K2K9-F1
#
_entry.id   AF-A0A1B6K2K9-F1
#
_cell.length_a   1.000
_cell.length_b   1.000
_cell.length_c   1.000
_cell.angle_alpha   90.00
_cell.angle_beta   90.00
_cell.angle_gamma   90.00
#
_symmetry.space_group_name_H-M   'P 1'
#
loop_
_entity.id
_entity.type
_entity.pdbx_description
1 polymer ?
#
loop_
_entity_poly.entity_id
_entity_poly.type
_entity_poly.pdbx_seq_one_letter_code
_entity_poly.pdbx_strand_id
1 'polypeptide(L)'
;LFWLLNRQKRKNLSKENTETAFTALDSVLRFTLDAVCPHKTVQIKKTRVKRVWDAECEELKRSYLEALNREILTGNIEDKNNTALRKKNYDLKLKDLRKKHNV
;
A
#
# COMPACT_ATOMS: atom_id res chain seq x y z
N LEU A 1 19.64 1.86 41.42
CA LEU A 1 19.37 0.42 41.62
C LEU A 1 18.51 -0.23 40.52
N PHE A 2 17.65 0.51 39.79
CA PHE A 2 16.80 -0.06 38.71
C PHE A 2 17.55 -0.40 37.40
N TRP A 3 18.67 0.28 37.11
CA TRP A 3 19.41 0.11 35.85
C TRP A 3 20.33 -1.13 35.76
N LEU A 4 20.72 -1.72 36.90
CA LEU A 4 21.69 -2.82 36.93
C LEU A 4 21.05 -4.21 36.74
N LEU A 5 19.75 -4.35 37.03
CA LEU A 5 19.00 -5.60 36.84
C LEU A 5 18.67 -5.88 35.36
N ASN A 6 18.60 -4.84 34.51
CA ASN A 6 18.30 -4.98 33.08
C ASN A 6 19.48 -5.49 32.23
N ARG A 7 20.70 -5.58 32.79
CA ARG A 7 21.89 -6.06 32.07
C ARG A 7 22.17 -7.55 32.26
N GLN A 8 21.78 -8.12 33.41
CA GLN A 8 21.97 -9.55 33.72
C GLN A 8 21.01 -10.48 32.95
N LYS A 9 19.80 -10.01 32.59
CA LYS A 9 18.82 -10.78 31.77
C LYS A 9 19.17 -10.94 30.28
N ARG A 10 20.39 -10.57 29.85
CA ARG A 10 20.84 -10.74 28.45
C ARG A 10 21.74 -11.96 28.20
N LYS A 11 22.11 -12.72 29.25
CA LYS A 11 23.13 -13.79 29.14
C LYS A 11 22.61 -15.23 28.96
N ASN A 12 21.30 -15.48 28.99
CA ASN A 12 20.75 -16.84 28.86
C ASN A 12 19.88 -16.97 27.61
N LEU A 13 20.49 -16.81 26.43
CA LEU A 13 19.83 -17.06 25.15
C LEU A 13 20.32 -18.39 24.53
N SER A 14 20.22 -19.48 25.30
CA SER A 14 20.45 -20.84 24.80
C SER A 14 19.13 -21.45 24.37
N LYS A 15 18.79 -21.28 23.09
CA LYS A 15 17.98 -22.11 22.18
C LYS A 15 16.58 -22.65 22.58
N GLU A 16 16.19 -22.77 23.84
CA GLU A 16 14.83 -23.14 24.29
C GLU A 16 13.87 -21.94 24.37
N ASN A 17 14.40 -20.72 24.23
CA ASN A 17 13.68 -19.48 24.53
C ASN A 17 13.35 -18.64 23.29
N THR A 18 13.38 -19.20 22.08
CA THR A 18 13.09 -18.44 20.85
C THR A 18 11.61 -18.06 20.77
N GLU A 19 10.71 -19.01 21.04
CA GLU A 19 9.27 -18.76 21.07
C GLU A 19 8.88 -17.83 22.23
N THR A 20 9.48 -18.01 23.40
CA THR A 20 9.23 -17.14 24.55
C THR A 20 9.78 -15.73 24.33
N ALA A 21 10.94 -15.59 23.68
CA ALA A 21 11.45 -14.28 23.27
C ALA A 21 10.58 -13.62 22.20
N PHE A 22 10.08 -14.40 21.22
CA PHE A 22 9.22 -13.88 20.16
C PHE A 22 7.87 -13.41 20.70
N THR A 23 7.22 -14.21 21.56
CA THR A 23 5.95 -13.84 22.20
C THR A 23 6.09 -12.61 23.11
N ALA A 24 7.20 -12.49 23.83
CA ALA A 24 7.52 -11.28 24.59
C ALA A 24 7.66 -10.05 23.69
N LEU A 25 8.32 -10.18 22.53
CA LEU A 25 8.42 -9.06 21.57
C LEU A 25 7.08 -8.72 20.92
N ASP A 26 6.32 -9.72 20.50
CA ASP A 26 5.01 -9.56 19.85
C ASP A 26 4.01 -8.88 20.80
N SER A 27 4.00 -9.25 22.08
CA SER A 27 3.15 -8.58 23.09
C SER A 27 3.49 -7.10 23.28
N VAL A 28 4.78 -6.75 23.36
CA VAL A 28 5.22 -5.36 23.45
C VAL A 28 4.84 -4.60 22.18
N LEU A 29 5.06 -5.20 21.01
CA LEU A 29 4.75 -4.60 19.73
C LEU A 29 3.26 -4.30 19.60
N ARG A 30 2.39 -5.27 19.89
CA ARG A 30 0.92 -5.08 19.88
C ARG A 30 0.49 -3.97 20.83
N PHE A 31 0.98 -3.98 22.06
CA PHE A 31 0.67 -2.93 23.03
C PHE A 31 1.08 -1.54 22.51
N THR A 32 2.27 -1.42 21.94
CA THR A 32 2.73 -0.14 21.37
C THR A 32 1.90 0.31 20.18
N LEU A 33 1.49 -0.63 19.32
CA LEU A 33 0.65 -0.33 18.17
C LEU A 33 -0.75 0.10 18.62
N ASP A 34 -1.36 -0.58 19.58
CA ASP A 34 -2.66 -0.20 20.14
C ASP A 34 -2.62 1.16 20.85
N ALA A 35 -1.52 1.47 21.54
CA ALA A 35 -1.33 2.75 22.23
C ALA A 35 -1.09 3.92 21.27
N VAL A 36 -0.33 3.71 20.19
CA VAL A 36 0.05 4.78 19.24
C VAL A 36 -0.97 4.93 18.10
N CYS A 37 -1.69 3.86 17.73
CA CYS A 37 -2.67 3.87 16.65
C CYS A 37 -4.09 3.86 17.19
N PRO A 38 -4.71 5.04 17.44
CA PRO A 38 -6.12 5.09 17.85
C PRO A 38 -6.97 4.39 16.80
N HIS A 39 -7.77 3.42 17.22
CA HIS A 39 -8.69 2.69 16.36
C HIS A 39 -9.75 3.65 15.80
N LYS A 40 -9.48 4.22 14.62
CA LYS A 40 -10.41 5.11 13.95
C LYS A 40 -11.48 4.28 13.27
N THR A 41 -12.66 4.17 13.88
CA THR A 41 -13.88 3.71 13.21
C THR A 41 -14.33 4.80 12.23
N VAL A 42 -13.62 4.95 11.11
CA VAL A 42 -14.04 5.88 10.06
C VAL A 42 -15.29 5.28 9.43
N GLN A 43 -16.46 5.87 9.72
CA GLN A 43 -17.66 5.60 8.94
C GLN A 43 -17.43 6.16 7.54
N ILE A 44 -16.98 5.30 6.63
CA ILE A 44 -16.88 5.63 5.21
C ILE A 44 -18.32 5.82 4.73
N LYS A 45 -18.76 7.07 4.64
CA LYS A 45 -20.03 7.40 3.99
C LYS A 45 -19.94 6.86 2.57
N LYS A 46 -20.74 5.84 2.27
CA LYS A 46 -20.87 5.31 0.90
C LYS A 46 -21.63 6.35 0.08
N THR A 47 -20.92 7.36 -0.40
CA THR A 47 -21.42 8.17 -1.50
C THR A 47 -21.69 7.22 -2.65
N ARG A 48 -22.91 7.26 -3.21
CA ARG A 48 -23.19 6.60 -4.49
C ARG A 48 -22.32 7.31 -5.53
N VAL A 49 -21.11 6.80 -5.72
CA VAL A 49 -20.22 7.30 -6.77
C VAL A 49 -20.94 6.97 -8.06
N LYS A 50 -21.51 8.00 -8.71
CA LYS A 50 -21.94 7.87 -10.11
C LYS A 50 -20.70 7.35 -10.85
N ARG A 51 -20.81 6.19 -11.51
CA ARG A 51 -19.70 5.69 -12.32
C ARG A 51 -19.60 6.64 -13.52
N VAL A 52 -18.74 7.67 -13.36
CA VAL A 52 -18.33 8.58 -14.44
C VAL A 52 -17.40 7.84 -15.43
N TRP A 53 -17.02 6.60 -15.11
CA TRP A 53 -16.08 5.79 -15.86
C TRP A 53 -16.79 4.79 -16.77
N ASP A 54 -16.54 4.91 -18.07
CA ASP A 54 -16.98 3.95 -19.09
C ASP A 54 -16.11 2.68 -19.05
N ALA A 55 -16.63 1.57 -19.59
CA ALA A 55 -15.91 0.30 -19.69
C ALA A 55 -14.58 0.43 -20.46
N GLU A 56 -14.54 1.27 -21.50
CA GLU A 56 -13.31 1.57 -22.26
C GLU A 56 -12.24 2.25 -21.39
N CYS A 57 -12.65 3.05 -20.40
CA CYS A 57 -11.73 3.72 -19.49
C CYS A 57 -11.09 2.74 -18.50
N GLU A 58 -11.85 1.74 -18.05
CA GLU A 58 -11.32 0.67 -17.21
C GLU A 58 -10.30 -0.17 -17.97
N GLU A 59 -10.55 -0.44 -19.25
CA GLU A 59 -9.62 -1.19 -20.11
C GLU A 59 -8.30 -0.42 -20.34
N LEU A 60 -8.41 0.88 -20.65
CA LEU A 60 -7.23 1.75 -20.77
C LEU A 60 -6.42 1.82 -19.47
N LYS A 61 -7.10 1.85 -18.31
CA LYS A 61 -6.45 1.82 -17.00
C LYS A 61 -5.69 0.52 -16.79
N ARG A 62 -6.30 -0.63 -17.07
CA ARG A 62 -5.66 -1.95 -16.96
C ARG A 62 -4.42 -2.03 -17.84
N SER A 63 -4.58 -1.66 -19.10
CA SER A 63 -3.49 -1.63 -20.09
C SER A 63 -2.31 -0.75 -19.64
N TYR A 64 -2.58 0.43 -19.05
CA TYR A 64 -1.54 1.28 -18.46
C TYR A 64 -0.84 0.61 -17.28
N LEU A 65 -1.59 0.02 -16.34
CA LEU A 65 -1.03 -0.63 -15.16
C LEU A 65 -0.16 -1.84 -15.52
N GLU A 66 -0.57 -2.63 -16.52
CA GLU A 66 0.22 -3.75 -17.02
C GLU A 66 1.56 -3.28 -17.61
N ALA A 67 1.55 -2.22 -18.41
CA ALA A 67 2.78 -1.67 -18.95
C ALA A 67 3.67 -1.08 -17.84
N LEU A 68 3.07 -0.42 -16.83
CA LEU A 68 3.81 0.12 -15.69
C LEU A 68 4.49 -0.98 -14.87
N ASN A 69 3.78 -2.07 -14.63
CA ASN A 69 4.36 -3.23 -13.96
C ASN A 69 5.52 -3.82 -14.77
N ARG A 70 5.40 -3.88 -16.11
CA ARG A 70 6.50 -4.33 -16.98
C ARG A 70 7.70 -3.39 -16.90
N GLU A 71 7.49 -2.08 -17.02
CA GLU A 71 8.56 -1.08 -16.89
C GLU A 71 9.29 -1.19 -15.54
N ILE A 72 8.54 -1.37 -14.44
CA ILE A 72 9.13 -1.55 -13.10
C ILE A 72 9.98 -2.82 -13.02
N LEU A 73 9.56 -3.91 -13.69
CA LEU A 73 10.28 -5.18 -13.67
C LEU A 73 11.50 -5.19 -14.59
N THR A 74 11.42 -4.59 -15.78
CA THR A 74 12.49 -4.64 -16.80
C THR A 74 13.43 -3.45 -16.74
N GLY A 75 12.96 -2.28 -16.31
CA GLY A 75 13.70 -1.01 -16.35
C GLY A 75 14.05 -0.53 -17.76
N ASN A 76 13.45 -1.11 -18.81
CA ASN A 76 13.87 -0.89 -20.19
C ASN A 76 13.27 0.40 -20.78
N ILE A 77 14.02 1.07 -21.66
CA ILE A 77 13.61 2.36 -22.25
C ILE A 77 12.39 2.19 -23.16
N GLU A 78 12.29 1.05 -23.85
CA GLU A 78 11.16 0.74 -24.71
C GLU A 78 9.87 0.52 -23.90
N ASP A 79 9.97 -0.14 -22.74
CA ASP A 79 8.85 -0.29 -21.81
C ASP A 79 8.42 1.06 -21.25
N LYS A 80 9.37 1.95 -20.94
CA LYS A 80 9.10 3.34 -20.53
C LYS A 80 8.36 4.16 -21.58
N ASN A 81 8.71 3.99 -22.85
CA ASN A 81 7.99 4.65 -23.95
C ASN A 81 6.57 4.09 -24.09
N ASN A 82 6.41 2.78 -23.92
CA ASN A 82 5.10 2.11 -23.95
C ASN A 82 4.19 2.54 -22.79
N THR A 83 4.71 2.68 -21.57
CA THR A 83 3.96 3.24 -20.44
C THR A 83 3.57 4.68 -20.69
N ALA A 84 4.48 5.52 -21.19
CA ALA A 84 4.19 6.93 -21.47
C ALA A 84 3.04 7.07 -22.48
N LEU A 85 3.05 6.26 -23.54
CA LEU A 85 1.98 6.22 -24.54
C LEU A 85 0.64 5.78 -23.93
N ARG A 86 0.62 4.67 -23.19
CA ARG A 86 -0.61 4.14 -22.58
C ARG A 86 -1.17 5.08 -21.51
N LYS A 87 -0.30 5.74 -20.75
CA LYS A 87 -0.68 6.77 -19.78
C LYS A 87 -1.35 7.95 -20.47
N LYS A 88 -0.75 8.45 -21.57
CA LYS A 88 -1.33 9.55 -22.36
C LYS A 88 -2.73 9.20 -22.87
N ASN A 89 -2.92 8.00 -23.40
CA ASN A 89 -4.22 7.56 -23.91
C ASN A 89 -5.28 7.48 -22.80
N TYR A 90 -4.90 6.97 -21.63
CA TYR A 90 -5.78 6.97 -20.46
C TYR A 90 -6.14 8.41 -20.04
N ASP A 91 -5.16 9.30 -19.88
CA ASP A 91 -5.39 10.70 -19.46
C ASP A 91 -6.27 11.48 -20.44
N LEU A 92 -6.12 11.26 -21.75
CA LEU A 92 -7.00 11.86 -22.76
C LEU A 92 -8.45 11.40 -22.59
N LYS A 93 -8.68 10.09 -22.41
CA LYS A 93 -10.02 9.56 -22.18
C LYS A 93 -10.65 10.12 -20.90
N LEU A 94 -9.88 10.27 -19.82
CA LEU A 94 -10.37 10.90 -18.58
C LEU A 94 -10.82 12.35 -18.83
N LYS A 95 -10.08 13.12 -19.62
CA LYS A 95 -10.45 14.50 -19.98
C LYS A 95 -11.76 14.54 -20.77
N ASP A 96 -11.94 13.63 -21.72
CA ASP A 96 -13.16 13.56 -22.52
C ASP A 96 -14.38 13.18 -21.68
N LEU A 97 -14.26 12.20 -20.77
CA LEU A 97 -15.35 11.83 -19.86
C LEU A 97 -15.76 12.96 -18.93
N ARG A 98 -14.79 13.71 -18.40
CA ARG A 98 -15.06 14.89 -17.57
C ARG A 98 -15.79 15.98 -18.34
N LYS A 99 -15.44 16.21 -19.61
CA LYS A 99 -16.16 17.14 -20.48
C LYS A 99 -17.60 16.67 -20.69
N LYS A 100 -17.80 15.40 -21.07
CA LYS A 100 -19.14 14.83 -21.30
C LYS A 100 -20.04 14.87 -20.06
N HIS A 101 -19.49 14.70 -18.87
CA HIS A 101 -20.26 14.71 -17.62
C HIS A 101 -20.55 16.13 -17.08
N ASN A 102 -19.77 17.13 -17.49
CA ASN A 102 -19.98 18.53 -17.08
C ASN A 102 -20.89 19.33 -18.02
N VAL A 103 -21.32 18.73 -19.14
CA VAL A 103 -22.37 19.24 -20.03
C VAL A 103 -23.71 18.66 -19.57
#